data_AF-A0AAV5WCZ9-F1
#
_entry.id   AF-A0AAV5WCZ9-F1
#
_cell.length_a   1.000
_cell.length_b   1.000
_cell.length_c   1.000
_cell.angle_alpha   90.00
_cell.angle_beta   90.00
_cell.angle_gamma   90.00
#
_symmetry.space_group_name_H-M   'P 1'
#
loop_
_entity.id
_entity.type
_entity.pdbx_description
1 polymer ?
#
loop_
_entity_poly.entity_id
_entity_poly.type
_entity_poly.pdbx_seq_one_letter_code
_entity_poly.pdbx_strand_id
1 'polypeptide(L)'
;QLRYDFPLICNYGRFSQLISLILQTYVIYSEWDRIGSGLFLPLLVIFGVHGFNSFIRWRDSIDGRFDVKQLLGCSSNNLRAQYALAVLTGPVCSLLTWWFMYPEGISMLNSTIYFLTTIVKVVCSCGILFLECFEVSKDKFKS
;
A
#
# COMPACT_ATOMS: atom_id res chain seq x y z
N GLN A 1 -9.00 -27.48 0.65
CA GLN A 1 -7.93 -26.46 0.68
C GLN A 1 -8.28 -25.41 -0.36
N LEU A 2 -8.46 -24.15 0.00
CA LEU A 2 -8.62 -23.08 -0.99
C LEU A 2 -7.32 -23.01 -1.79
N ARG A 3 -7.37 -23.41 -3.07
CA ARG A 3 -6.21 -23.40 -3.98
C ARG A 3 -6.19 -22.02 -4.64
N TYR A 4 -5.53 -21.06 -4.00
CA TYR A 4 -5.29 -19.74 -4.57
C TYR A 4 -3.79 -19.53 -4.79
N ASP A 5 -3.45 -18.80 -5.85
CA ASP A 5 -2.07 -18.44 -6.17
C ASP A 5 -1.69 -17.16 -5.40
N PHE A 6 -1.06 -17.34 -4.24
CA PHE A 6 -0.68 -16.23 -3.37
C PHE A 6 0.24 -15.21 -4.05
N PRO A 7 1.36 -15.60 -4.70
CA PRO A 7 2.19 -14.66 -5.47
C PRO A 7 1.39 -13.86 -6.49
N LEU A 8 0.45 -14.50 -7.21
CA LEU A 8 -0.38 -13.83 -8.19
C LEU A 8 -1.32 -12.79 -7.56
N ILE A 9 -1.95 -13.11 -6.43
CA ILE A 9 -2.80 -12.16 -5.67
C ILE A 9 -1.97 -10.95 -5.22
N CYS A 10 -0.79 -11.19 -4.67
CA CYS A 10 0.11 -10.11 -4.25
C CYS A 10 0.50 -9.22 -5.44
N ASN A 11 0.78 -9.82 -6.60
CA ASN A 11 1.17 -9.08 -7.80
C ASN A 11 0.02 -8.20 -8.32
N TYR A 12 -1.18 -8.76 -8.49
CA TYR A 12 -2.34 -7.99 -8.92
C TYR A 12 -2.76 -6.94 -7.90
N GLY A 13 -2.70 -7.26 -6.60
CA GLY A 13 -3.02 -6.30 -5.56
C GLY A 13 -2.05 -5.11 -5.53
N ARG A 14 -0.76 -5.30 -5.84
CA ARG A 14 0.19 -4.18 -5.98
C ARG A 14 -0.02 -3.40 -7.26
N PHE A 15 -0.35 -4.07 -8.35
CA PHE A 15 -0.72 -3.40 -9.60
C PHE A 15 -1.96 -2.50 -9.43
N SER A 16 -3.01 -2.99 -8.76
CA SER A 16 -4.19 -2.20 -8.41
C SER A 16 -3.86 -0.99 -7.52
N GLN A 17 -2.91 -1.14 -6.58
CA GLN A 17 -2.42 0.00 -5.79
C GLN A 17 -1.71 1.05 -6.67
N LEU A 18 -0.88 0.63 -7.64
CA LEU A 18 -0.20 1.55 -8.56
C LEU A 18 -1.18 2.34 -9.43
N ILE A 19 -2.20 1.67 -9.99
CA ILE A 19 -3.28 2.35 -10.72
C ILE A 19 -4.01 3.33 -9.81
N SER A 20 -4.35 2.91 -8.59
CA SER A 20 -5.02 3.78 -7.60
C SER A 20 -4.18 5.02 -7.30
N LEU A 21 -2.86 4.86 -7.12
CA LEU A 21 -1.95 5.97 -6.86
C LEU A 21 -1.83 6.93 -8.04
N ILE A 22 -1.82 6.44 -9.28
CA ILE A 22 -1.81 7.30 -10.48
C ILE A 22 -3.09 8.14 -10.52
N LEU A 23 -4.25 7.53 -10.30
CA LEU A 23 -5.54 8.23 -10.29
C LEU A 23 -5.64 9.24 -9.13
N GLN A 24 -5.16 8.89 -7.94
CA GLN A 24 -5.11 9.81 -6.81
C GLN A 24 -4.17 10.99 -7.06
N THR A 25 -2.99 10.73 -7.65
CA THR A 25 -2.03 11.77 -8.02
C THR A 25 -2.64 12.73 -9.03
N TYR A 26 -3.34 12.20 -10.04
CA TYR A 26 -4.08 13.01 -10.99
C TYR A 26 -5.12 13.90 -10.29
N VAL A 27 -5.92 13.35 -9.37
CA VAL A 27 -6.95 14.12 -8.64
C VAL A 27 -6.34 15.23 -7.79
N ILE A 28 -5.31 14.94 -6.98
CA ILE A 28 -4.72 15.98 -6.12
C ILE A 28 -4.02 17.07 -6.93
N TYR A 29 -3.52 16.74 -8.13
CA TYR A 29 -2.88 17.68 -9.02
C TYR A 29 -3.92 18.55 -9.76
N SER A 30 -5.00 17.94 -10.26
CA SER A 30 -6.06 18.67 -10.97
C SER A 30 -6.85 19.60 -10.04
N GLU A 31 -6.88 19.32 -8.74
CA GLU A 31 -7.61 20.07 -7.74
C GLU A 31 -6.67 20.80 -6.75
N TRP A 32 -5.37 20.95 -7.09
CA TRP A 32 -4.36 21.53 -6.18
C TRP A 32 -4.79 22.90 -5.62
N ASP A 33 -5.26 23.81 -6.47
CA ASP A 33 -5.69 25.15 -6.04
C ASP A 33 -6.80 25.12 -4.97
N ARG A 34 -7.66 24.09 -4.99
CA ARG A 34 -8.78 23.93 -4.03
C ARG A 34 -8.35 23.23 -2.75
N ILE A 35 -7.50 22.21 -2.86
CA ILE A 35 -6.98 21.44 -1.73
C ILE A 35 -5.94 22.25 -0.94
N GLY A 36 -5.24 23.16 -1.61
CA GLY A 36 -4.18 23.98 -1.05
C GLY A 36 -2.85 23.24 -0.86
N SER A 37 -1.75 24.00 -0.88
CA SER A 37 -0.39 23.46 -0.79
C SER A 37 -0.10 22.69 0.51
N GLY A 38 -0.81 23.02 1.59
CA GLY A 38 -0.65 22.38 2.90
C GLY A 38 -1.05 20.90 2.92
N LEU A 39 -2.06 20.52 2.12
CA LEU A 39 -2.47 19.12 1.95
C LEU A 39 -1.84 18.48 0.71
N PHE A 40 -1.65 19.25 -0.36
CA PHE A 40 -1.05 18.75 -1.60
C PHE A 40 0.36 18.17 -1.39
N LEU A 41 1.25 18.90 -0.72
CA LEU A 41 2.65 18.47 -0.55
C LEU A 41 2.79 17.17 0.27
N PRO A 42 2.15 17.02 1.46
CA PRO A 42 2.19 15.76 2.19
C PRO A 42 1.61 14.60 1.39
N LEU A 43 0.49 14.79 0.69
CA LEU A 43 -0.12 13.73 -0.13
C LEU A 43 0.79 13.31 -1.27
N LEU A 44 1.44 14.26 -1.96
CA LEU A 44 2.39 13.95 -3.02
C LEU A 44 3.57 13.11 -2.51
N VAL A 45 4.12 13.43 -1.35
CA VAL A 45 5.19 12.66 -0.71
C VAL A 45 4.71 11.25 -0.34
N ILE A 46 3.53 11.14 0.29
CA ILE A 46 2.94 9.85 0.66
C ILE A 46 2.72 8.98 -0.59
N PHE A 47 2.22 9.57 -1.68
CA PHE A 47 1.98 8.85 -2.93
C PHE A 47 3.28 8.42 -3.60
N GLY A 48 4.31 9.27 -3.57
CA GLY A 48 5.63 8.93 -4.08
C GLY A 48 6.26 7.77 -3.32
N VAL A 49 6.24 7.81 -1.99
CA VAL A 49 6.78 6.74 -1.13
C VAL A 49 6.01 5.43 -1.32
N HIS A 50 4.67 5.50 -1.31
CA HIS A 50 3.83 4.31 -1.55
C HIS A 50 4.05 3.76 -2.95
N GLY A 51 4.07 4.63 -3.96
CA GLY A 51 4.28 4.28 -5.36
C GLY A 51 5.61 3.60 -5.59
N PHE A 52 6.69 4.16 -5.04
CA PHE A 52 8.02 3.56 -5.12
C PHE A 52 8.06 2.17 -4.48
N ASN A 53 7.54 2.03 -3.26
CA ASN A 53 7.51 0.74 -2.55
C ASN A 53 6.69 -0.31 -3.32
N SER A 54 5.48 0.05 -3.77
CA SER A 54 4.60 -0.83 -4.53
C SER A 54 5.18 -1.20 -5.89
N PHE A 55 5.85 -0.27 -6.56
CA PHE A 55 6.45 -0.48 -7.88
C PHE A 55 7.60 -1.47 -7.83
N ILE A 56 8.55 -1.28 -6.91
CA ILE A 56 9.69 -2.20 -6.76
C ILE A 56 9.19 -3.61 -6.44
N ARG A 57 8.27 -3.75 -5.49
CA ARG A 57 7.72 -5.06 -5.11
C ARG A 57 6.88 -5.72 -6.20
N TRP A 58 6.20 -4.93 -7.04
CA TRP A 58 5.47 -5.42 -8.22
C TRP A 58 6.44 -5.87 -9.33
N ARG A 59 7.37 -5.00 -9.73
CA ARG A 59 8.38 -5.27 -10.77
C ARG A 59 9.18 -6.53 -10.46
N ASP A 60 9.65 -6.65 -9.23
CA ASP A 60 10.50 -7.76 -8.80
C ASP A 60 9.67 -8.96 -8.29
N SER A 61 8.33 -8.92 -8.41
CA SER A 61 7.41 -9.97 -7.99
C SER A 61 7.63 -10.45 -6.54
N ILE A 62 7.96 -9.53 -5.63
CA ILE A 62 8.31 -9.82 -4.24
C ILE A 62 7.04 -10.15 -3.46
N ASP A 63 6.81 -11.42 -3.11
CA ASP A 63 5.56 -11.82 -2.44
C ASP A 63 5.44 -11.37 -0.97
N GLY A 64 6.56 -11.10 -0.29
CA GLY A 64 6.63 -10.55 1.08
C GLY A 64 6.68 -11.55 2.23
N ARG A 65 6.55 -12.86 1.98
CA ARG A 65 6.64 -13.88 3.04
C ARG A 65 8.00 -13.92 3.71
N PHE A 66 9.07 -13.76 2.93
CA PHE A 66 10.43 -13.70 3.46
C PHE A 66 10.60 -12.52 4.42
N ASP A 67 10.15 -11.33 4.02
CA ASP A 67 10.28 -10.13 4.83
C ASP A 67 9.53 -10.26 6.16
N VAL A 68 8.31 -10.80 6.15
CA VAL A 68 7.53 -11.05 7.37
C VAL A 68 8.22 -12.09 8.28
N LYS A 69 8.77 -13.18 7.72
CA LYS A 69 9.55 -14.16 8.49
C LYS A 69 10.76 -13.50 9.16
N GLN A 70 11.50 -12.68 8.42
CA GLN A 70 12.67 -11.98 8.96
C GLN A 70 12.29 -10.91 9.99
N LEU A 71 11.19 -10.19 9.78
CA LEU A 71 10.66 -9.23 10.74
C LEU A 71 10.37 -9.90 12.10
N LEU A 72 9.81 -11.10 12.09
CA LEU A 72 9.48 -11.85 13.31
C LEU A 72 10.67 -12.63 13.91
N GLY A 73 11.67 -12.99 13.11
CA GLY A 73 12.71 -13.93 13.49
C GLY A 73 14.14 -13.37 13.59
N CYS A 74 14.45 -12.22 12.99
CA CYS A 74 15.81 -11.72 12.97
C CYS A 74 16.23 -11.13 14.34
N SER A 75 17.47 -11.37 14.75
CA SER A 75 18.02 -10.87 16.02
C SER A 75 18.50 -9.42 15.97
N SER A 76 18.94 -8.96 14.79
CA SER A 76 19.47 -7.61 14.59
C SER A 76 18.35 -6.59 14.43
N ASN A 77 18.31 -5.58 15.31
CA ASN A 77 17.32 -4.50 15.24
C ASN A 77 17.38 -3.71 13.93
N ASN A 78 18.58 -3.49 13.38
CA ASN A 78 18.75 -2.75 12.13
C ASN A 78 18.14 -3.50 10.94
N LEU A 79 18.36 -4.81 10.86
CA LEU A 79 17.75 -5.63 9.83
C LEU A 79 16.24 -5.73 10.04
N ARG A 80 15.78 -5.87 11.28
CA ARG A 80 14.36 -5.89 11.63
C ARG A 80 13.63 -4.64 11.15
N ALA A 81 14.23 -3.47 11.34
CA ALA A 81 13.68 -2.20 10.88
C ALA A 81 13.55 -2.14 9.36
N GLN A 82 14.53 -2.66 8.61
CA GLN A 82 14.45 -2.70 7.15
C GLN A 82 13.31 -3.60 6.65
N TYR A 83 13.14 -4.79 7.25
CA TYR A 83 12.02 -5.67 6.93
C TYR A 83 10.68 -5.07 7.35
N ALA A 84 10.62 -4.39 8.50
CA ALA A 84 9.43 -3.68 8.94
C ALA A 84 9.03 -2.60 7.92
N LEU A 85 9.97 -1.79 7.45
CA LEU A 85 9.71 -0.78 6.42
C LEU A 85 9.23 -1.44 5.13
N ALA A 86 9.90 -2.47 4.64
CA ALA A 86 9.54 -3.16 3.40
C ALA A 86 8.08 -3.68 3.40
N VAL A 87 7.62 -4.17 4.55
CA VAL A 87 6.28 -4.76 4.73
C VAL A 87 5.22 -3.71 5.10
N LEU A 88 5.54 -2.77 5.98
CA LEU A 88 4.58 -1.84 6.57
C LEU A 88 4.43 -0.52 5.79
N THR A 89 5.39 -0.14 4.94
CA THR A 89 5.32 1.14 4.20
C THR A 89 4.03 1.24 3.37
N GLY A 90 3.68 0.21 2.60
CA GLY A 90 2.43 0.21 1.83
C GLY A 90 1.20 0.41 2.71
N PRO A 91 0.96 -0.46 3.71
CA PRO A 91 -0.19 -0.35 4.62
C PRO A 91 -0.25 0.99 5.34
N VAL A 92 0.86 1.46 5.91
CA VAL A 92 0.93 2.75 6.62
C VAL A 92 0.61 3.91 5.68
N CYS A 93 1.22 3.99 4.50
CA CYS A 93 0.91 5.03 3.53
C CYS A 93 -0.54 4.98 3.04
N SER A 94 -1.10 3.77 2.89
CA SER A 94 -2.50 3.60 2.50
C SER A 94 -3.47 4.15 3.55
N LEU A 95 -3.21 3.87 4.84
CA LEU A 95 -4.00 4.34 5.97
C LEU A 95 -3.84 5.85 6.21
N LEU A 96 -2.62 6.38 6.02
CA LEU A 96 -2.41 7.83 6.04
C LEU A 96 -3.23 8.52 4.95
N THR A 97 -3.30 7.94 3.75
CA THR A 97 -4.15 8.50 2.69
C THR A 97 -5.63 8.44 3.03
N TRP A 98 -6.07 7.35 3.70
CA TRP A 98 -7.43 7.23 4.20
C TRP A 98 -7.79 8.32 5.20
N TRP A 99 -6.86 8.73 6.05
CA TRP A 99 -7.08 9.85 6.97
C TRP A 99 -7.43 11.16 6.25
N PHE A 100 -6.92 11.34 5.02
CA PHE A 100 -7.20 12.48 4.15
C PHE A 100 -8.22 12.15 3.05
N MET A 101 -9.14 11.22 3.30
CA MET A 101 -10.08 10.69 2.30
C MET A 101 -11.04 11.74 1.69
N TYR A 102 -11.25 12.86 2.38
CA TYR A 102 -12.15 13.93 1.93
C TYR A 102 -11.41 15.27 1.84
N PRO A 103 -10.68 15.53 0.74
CA PRO A 103 -10.20 16.87 0.48
C PRO A 103 -11.41 17.79 0.27
N GLU A 104 -11.57 18.79 1.14
CA GLU A 104 -12.67 19.74 1.03
C GLU A 104 -12.54 20.60 -0.25
N GLY A 105 -13.66 20.97 -0.86
CA GLY A 105 -13.68 21.94 -1.97
C GLY A 105 -13.41 21.39 -3.38
N ILE A 106 -13.20 20.09 -3.55
CA ILE A 106 -12.98 19.45 -4.86
C ILE A 106 -14.28 19.07 -5.58
N SER A 107 -14.22 18.88 -6.91
CA SER A 107 -15.40 18.44 -7.68
C SER A 107 -15.92 17.05 -7.25
N MET A 108 -17.24 16.84 -7.36
CA MET A 108 -17.88 15.57 -6.95
C MET A 108 -17.31 14.36 -7.69
N LEU A 109 -16.97 14.50 -8.97
CA LEU A 109 -16.36 13.44 -9.77
C LEU A 109 -14.98 13.07 -9.23
N ASN A 110 -14.10 14.06 -9.03
CA ASN A 110 -12.75 13.82 -8.52
C ASN A 110 -12.77 13.29 -7.08
N SER A 111 -13.70 13.77 -6.25
CA SER A 111 -13.96 13.22 -4.91
C SER A 111 -14.34 11.74 -4.96
N THR A 112 -15.24 11.36 -5.87
CA THR A 112 -15.67 9.97 -6.03
C THR A 112 -14.52 9.07 -6.50
N ILE A 113 -13.74 9.54 -7.49
CA ILE A 113 -12.55 8.81 -7.98
C ILE A 113 -11.54 8.62 -6.85
N TYR A 114 -11.24 9.69 -6.10
CA TYR A 114 -10.30 9.64 -4.99
C TYR A 114 -10.76 8.69 -3.89
N PHE A 115 -12.05 8.71 -3.54
CA PHE A 115 -12.64 7.81 -2.55
C PHE A 115 -12.51 6.34 -2.96
N LEU A 116 -12.96 5.98 -4.17
CA LEU A 116 -12.91 4.60 -4.67
C LEU A 116 -11.49 4.06 -4.76
N THR A 117 -10.57 4.86 -5.30
CA THR A 117 -9.16 4.49 -5.40
C THR A 117 -8.49 4.38 -4.04
N THR A 118 -8.91 5.18 -3.05
CA THR A 118 -8.44 5.05 -1.66
C THR A 118 -8.89 3.73 -1.06
N ILE A 119 -10.15 3.33 -1.24
CA ILE A 119 -10.65 2.03 -0.77
C ILE A 119 -9.85 0.89 -1.39
N VAL A 120 -9.72 0.87 -2.73
CA VAL A 120 -8.95 -0.17 -3.44
C VAL A 120 -7.54 -0.25 -2.89
N LYS A 121 -6.87 0.90 -2.73
CA LYS A 121 -5.51 0.97 -2.22
C LYS A 121 -5.39 0.42 -0.80
N VAL A 122 -6.29 0.79 0.11
CA VAL A 122 -6.29 0.30 1.50
C VAL A 122 -6.60 -1.20 1.56
N VAL A 123 -7.64 -1.66 0.87
CA VAL A 123 -8.03 -3.07 0.85
C VAL A 123 -6.90 -3.93 0.28
N CYS A 124 -6.31 -3.54 -0.85
CA CYS A 124 -5.20 -4.28 -1.43
C CYS A 124 -3.96 -4.25 -0.53
N SER A 125 -3.58 -3.09 0.01
CA SER A 125 -2.37 -2.97 0.82
C SER A 125 -2.47 -3.72 2.15
N CYS A 126 -3.56 -3.51 2.90
CA CYS A 126 -3.80 -4.20 4.17
C CYS A 126 -4.13 -5.68 3.96
N GLY A 127 -4.86 -6.02 2.90
CA GLY A 127 -5.17 -7.40 2.53
C GLY A 127 -3.92 -8.21 2.18
N ILE A 128 -2.97 -7.63 1.45
CA ILE A 128 -1.67 -8.28 1.17
C ILE A 128 -0.91 -8.52 2.48
N LEU A 129 -0.79 -7.52 3.36
CA LEU A 129 -0.14 -7.70 4.66
C LEU A 129 -0.79 -8.83 5.47
N PHE A 130 -2.12 -8.85 5.52
CA PHE A 130 -2.87 -9.91 6.20
C PHE A 130 -2.55 -11.30 5.62
N LEU A 131 -2.55 -11.43 4.29
CA LEU A 131 -2.23 -12.70 3.63
C LEU A 131 -0.78 -13.12 3.82
N GLU A 132 0.17 -12.17 3.77
CA GLU A 132 1.59 -12.41 4.06
C GLU A 132 1.75 -12.97 5.48
N CYS A 133 1.14 -12.33 6.49
CA CYS A 133 1.14 -12.81 7.87
C CYS A 133 0.45 -14.18 8.03
N PHE A 134 -0.66 -14.40 7.32
CA PHE A 134 -1.41 -15.66 7.36
C PHE A 134 -0.59 -16.83 6.80
N GLU A 135 0.03 -16.68 5.63
CA GLU A 135 0.87 -17.73 5.03
C GLU A 135 2.10 -18.04 5.89
N VAL A 136 2.74 -17.02 6.48
CA VAL A 136 3.86 -17.24 7.41
C VAL A 136 3.43 -18.00 8.67
N SER A 137 2.26 -17.68 9.22
CA SER A 137 1.72 -18.36 10.40
C SER A 137 1.37 -19.82 10.10
N LYS A 138 0.76 -20.08 8.95
CA LYS A 138 0.42 -21.42 8.47
C LYS A 138 1.64 -22.32 8.29
N ASP A 139 2.76 -21.77 7.80
CA ASP A 139 4.02 -22.52 7.71
C ASP A 139 4.52 -22.96 9.10
N LYS A 140 4.35 -22.11 10.13
CA LYS A 140 4.77 -22.41 11.50
C LYS A 140 3.93 -23.50 12.18
N PHE A 141 2.64 -23.61 11.86
CA PHE A 141 1.76 -24.66 12.41
C PHE A 141 1.84 -26.00 11.68
N LYS A 142 2.53 -26.06 10.54
CA LYS A 142 2.76 -27.31 9.79
C LYS A 142 4.08 -28.01 10.15
N SER A 143 5.00 -27.34 10.85
CA SER A 143 6.21 -27.94 11.41
C SER A 143 5.95 -28.45 12.82
#